data_AF-A0A328YUX7-F1
#
_entry.id   AF-A0A328YUX7-F1
#
_cell.length_a   1.000
_cell.length_b   1.000
_cell.length_c   1.000
_cell.angle_alpha   90.00
_cell.angle_beta   90.00
_cell.angle_gamma   90.00
#
_symmetry.space_group_name_H-M   'P 1'
#
loop_
_entity.id
_entity.type
_entity.pdbx_description
1 polymer ?
#
loop_
_entity_poly.entity_id
_entity_poly.type
_entity_poly.pdbx_seq_one_letter_code
_entity_poly.pdbx_strand_id
1 'polypeptide(L)'
;MQTQAYFKNIRSHITKELLSANTSIYAAVAWFTDSKLFKILCDKASQGLDVQLIVVDDFITRGCNINYKELEKAGGKVYLINENQGSLMHNKFCIVDEKNTITGSYNWSMKAASNHENITISSDNFDLASSFIDEFKRIKVLYHGKDPLIKFDAEIITKRLIIIDNLIQLDEYEQIKIHQSKILEYEITKEIETILSYLENSNYADASTQIKDYLKRIKSVTEFIDFDVERIKWEIKYLEVEIVALENEKVSIEKLISDFVHSYNIKFGDLLIEILRLKKWRLEQLGHDKKAEEYAKAEKNYNEYKQDYERAKEEVKFELSDDEKKELKQKYRKAAMLCHEDIITNKFPDNPEIWEKAKKIMQELNEAYSQNDLKRVSEILSNLENGIFDSEENSSYGSKEKLMERLEYLKQKRNELQVQLEQISNDKTYRDIISIKDLDKFYQEEQERLENELNTIKNEQY
;
A
#
# COMPACT_ATOMS: atom_id res chain seq x y z
N MET A 1 4.08 -12.32 13.28
CA MET A 1 5.15 -11.89 14.21
C MET A 1 5.16 -12.80 15.43
N GLN A 2 6.24 -13.56 15.65
CA GLN A 2 6.39 -14.45 16.81
C GLN A 2 7.71 -14.15 17.51
N THR A 3 7.70 -13.97 18.83
CA THR A 3 8.90 -13.73 19.62
C THR A 3 9.04 -14.78 20.72
N GLN A 4 10.20 -15.42 20.80
CA GLN A 4 10.47 -16.47 21.77
C GLN A 4 11.87 -16.36 22.37
N ALA A 5 11.96 -16.48 23.70
CA ALA A 5 13.21 -16.56 24.43
C ALA A 5 13.67 -18.02 24.61
N TYR A 6 14.97 -18.25 24.47
CA TYR A 6 15.63 -19.53 24.61
C TYR A 6 16.78 -19.45 25.61
N PHE A 7 16.77 -20.40 26.56
CA PHE A 7 17.74 -20.50 27.65
C PHE A 7 18.56 -21.80 27.60
N LYS A 8 18.25 -22.69 26.65
CA LYS A 8 18.90 -24.00 26.44
C LYS A 8 19.04 -24.25 24.94
N ASN A 9 20.01 -25.09 24.55
CA ASN A 9 20.27 -25.45 23.15
C ASN A 9 20.42 -24.24 22.20
N ILE A 10 20.90 -23.10 22.73
CA ILE A 10 20.93 -21.80 22.04
C ILE A 10 21.62 -21.91 20.67
N ARG A 11 22.79 -22.54 20.62
CA ARG A 11 23.52 -22.83 19.38
C ARG A 11 22.65 -23.53 18.32
N SER A 12 21.81 -24.48 18.71
CA SER A 12 20.94 -25.22 17.79
C SER A 12 19.85 -24.31 17.20
N HIS A 13 19.30 -23.41 18.01
CA HIS A 13 18.32 -22.43 17.54
C HIS A 13 18.95 -21.43 16.57
N ILE A 14 20.14 -20.89 16.89
CA ILE A 14 20.91 -20.03 15.97
C ILE A 14 21.22 -20.77 14.66
N THR A 15 21.68 -22.01 14.75
CA THR A 15 21.97 -22.86 13.57
C THR A 15 20.74 -22.98 12.67
N LYS A 16 19.55 -23.21 13.25
CA LYS A 16 18.31 -23.35 12.50
C LYS A 16 17.98 -22.07 11.71
N GLU A 17 18.05 -20.91 12.36
CA GLU A 17 17.78 -19.62 11.72
C GLU A 17 18.78 -19.31 10.60
N LEU A 18 20.07 -19.55 10.83
CA LEU A 18 21.09 -19.31 9.80
C LEU A 18 20.93 -20.25 8.60
N LEU A 19 20.53 -21.51 8.82
CA LEU A 19 20.29 -22.45 7.72
C LEU A 19 19.06 -22.08 6.90
N SER A 20 18.04 -21.45 7.49
CA SER A 20 16.84 -20.99 6.79
C SER A 20 17.02 -19.70 5.99
N ALA A 21 18.16 -19.01 6.10
CA ALA A 21 18.43 -17.76 5.39
C ALA A 21 18.44 -17.93 3.86
N ASN A 22 17.85 -16.98 3.13
CA ASN A 22 17.74 -16.98 1.67
C ASN A 22 18.28 -15.73 0.98
N THR A 23 18.35 -14.59 1.68
CA THR A 23 18.73 -13.30 1.08
C THR A 23 19.93 -12.66 1.77
N SER A 24 19.91 -12.56 3.10
CA SER A 24 20.95 -11.82 3.84
C SER A 24 21.15 -12.32 5.26
N ILE A 25 22.38 -12.16 5.76
CA ILE A 25 22.74 -12.41 7.16
C ILE A 25 23.65 -11.28 7.64
N TYR A 26 23.19 -10.52 8.64
CA TYR A 26 23.97 -9.47 9.29
C TYR A 26 24.20 -9.82 10.74
N ALA A 27 25.44 -10.12 11.13
CA ALA A 27 25.78 -10.52 12.50
C ALA A 27 26.74 -9.53 13.15
N ALA A 28 26.37 -8.96 14.29
CA ALA A 28 27.26 -8.16 15.14
C ALA A 28 27.38 -8.84 16.50
N VAL A 29 28.53 -9.47 16.73
CA VAL A 29 28.78 -10.27 17.93
C VAL A 29 30.15 -9.93 18.50
N ALA A 30 30.20 -9.58 19.79
CA ALA A 30 31.44 -9.18 20.44
C ALA A 30 32.55 -10.24 20.28
N TRP A 31 32.22 -11.49 20.61
CA TRP A 31 33.12 -12.63 20.43
C TRP A 31 32.47 -13.75 19.63
N PHE A 32 33.15 -14.16 18.56
CA PHE A 32 32.72 -15.24 17.70
C PHE A 32 33.85 -16.26 17.52
N THR A 33 33.82 -17.36 18.27
CA THR A 33 34.84 -18.42 18.19
C THR A 33 34.28 -19.80 17.87
N ASP A 34 32.98 -19.94 17.60
CA ASP A 34 32.33 -21.19 17.19
C ASP A 34 32.52 -21.48 15.69
N SER A 35 33.54 -22.27 15.35
CA SER A 35 33.91 -22.58 13.96
C SER A 35 32.79 -23.20 13.12
N LYS A 36 31.86 -23.91 13.76
CA LYS A 36 30.72 -24.55 13.07
C LYS A 36 29.65 -23.54 12.69
N LEU A 37 29.36 -22.52 13.52
CA LEU A 37 28.48 -21.41 13.12
C LEU A 37 29.15 -20.56 12.02
N PHE A 38 30.47 -20.34 12.13
CA PHE A 38 31.23 -19.60 11.14
C PHE A 38 31.22 -20.29 9.77
N LYS A 39 31.32 -21.62 9.75
CA LYS A 39 31.20 -22.40 8.52
C LYS A 39 29.85 -22.19 7.82
N ILE A 40 28.74 -22.13 8.56
CA ILE A 40 27.42 -21.85 7.98
C ILE A 40 27.39 -20.49 7.30
N LEU A 41 28.00 -19.45 7.91
CA LEU A 41 28.10 -18.13 7.28
C LEU A 41 28.90 -18.18 5.97
N CYS A 42 30.02 -18.89 5.94
CA CYS A 42 30.83 -19.06 4.72
C CYS A 42 30.04 -19.81 3.63
N ASP A 43 29.36 -20.89 4.00
CA ASP A 43 28.55 -21.69 3.07
C ASP A 43 27.42 -20.84 2.48
N LYS A 44 26.74 -20.00 3.29
CA LYS A 44 25.71 -19.08 2.83
C LYS A 44 26.26 -17.95 1.95
N ALA A 45 27.41 -17.38 2.29
CA ALA A 45 28.07 -16.38 1.43
C ALA A 45 28.41 -16.98 0.06
N SER A 46 28.92 -18.22 0.03
CA SER A 46 29.25 -18.91 -1.23
C SER A 46 28.04 -19.24 -2.11
N GLN A 47 26.85 -19.25 -1.52
CA GLN A 47 25.57 -19.38 -2.22
C GLN A 47 25.05 -18.04 -2.78
N GLY A 48 25.78 -16.94 -2.59
CA GLY A 48 25.46 -15.62 -3.12
C GLY A 48 24.63 -14.73 -2.17
N LEU A 49 24.44 -15.13 -0.91
CA LEU A 49 23.75 -14.30 0.07
C LEU A 49 24.65 -13.16 0.55
N ASP A 50 24.05 -12.01 0.88
CA ASP A 50 24.76 -10.89 1.49
C ASP A 50 25.03 -11.20 2.97
N VAL A 51 26.23 -11.75 3.25
CA VAL A 51 26.66 -12.12 4.59
C VAL A 51 27.68 -11.12 5.10
N GLN A 52 27.33 -10.38 6.15
CA GLN A 52 28.22 -9.39 6.78
C GLN A 52 28.38 -9.66 8.27
N LEU A 53 29.63 -9.60 8.72
CA LEU A 53 30.00 -9.96 10.08
C LEU A 53 30.83 -8.85 10.73
N ILE A 54 30.39 -8.37 11.89
CA ILE A 54 31.10 -7.44 12.76
C ILE A 54 31.57 -8.19 14.02
N VAL A 55 32.88 -8.13 14.32
CA VAL A 55 33.50 -8.77 15.51
C VAL A 55 34.54 -7.84 16.12
N VAL A 56 34.75 -7.92 17.44
CA VAL A 56 35.84 -7.20 18.12
C VAL A 56 37.19 -7.80 17.72
N ASP A 57 38.16 -6.96 17.40
CA ASP A 57 39.55 -7.32 17.09
C ASP A 57 40.45 -7.30 18.33
N ASP A 58 40.18 -8.21 19.26
CA ASP A 58 40.94 -8.37 20.51
C ASP A 58 41.80 -9.65 20.50
N PHE A 59 42.43 -9.94 21.65
CA PHE A 59 43.24 -11.14 21.83
C PHE A 59 42.43 -12.45 21.74
N ILE A 60 41.12 -12.43 22.01
CA ILE A 60 40.26 -13.62 21.93
C ILE A 60 40.00 -13.96 20.47
N THR A 61 39.61 -12.96 19.67
CA THR A 61 39.39 -13.10 18.23
C THR A 61 40.67 -13.51 17.50
N ARG A 62 41.80 -12.83 17.79
CA ARG A 62 43.10 -13.15 17.16
C ARG A 62 43.68 -14.51 17.60
N GLY A 63 43.33 -14.97 18.80
CA GLY A 63 43.80 -16.23 19.38
C GLY A 63 42.93 -17.44 19.07
N CYS A 64 41.79 -17.28 18.38
CA CYS A 64 40.88 -18.38 18.08
C CYS A 64 41.26 -19.12 16.79
N ASN A 65 40.71 -20.33 16.60
CA ASN A 65 40.99 -21.17 15.44
C ASN A 65 40.08 -20.86 14.22
N ILE A 66 39.57 -19.63 14.12
CA ILE A 66 38.78 -19.16 12.97
C ILE A 66 39.64 -18.24 12.13
N ASN A 67 39.76 -18.54 10.84
CA ASN A 67 40.32 -17.60 9.87
C ASN A 67 39.17 -16.79 9.26
N TYR A 68 38.92 -15.59 9.78
CA TYR A 68 37.82 -14.75 9.33
C TYR A 68 37.90 -14.35 7.85
N LYS A 69 39.10 -14.37 7.26
CA LYS A 69 39.30 -14.13 5.81
C LYS A 69 38.64 -15.18 4.92
N GLU A 70 38.33 -16.36 5.44
CA GLU A 70 37.60 -17.37 4.66
C GLU A 70 36.17 -16.93 4.33
N LEU A 71 35.54 -16.10 5.18
CA LEU A 71 34.23 -15.53 4.86
C LEU A 71 34.34 -14.51 3.72
N GLU A 72 35.39 -13.70 3.70
CA GLU A 72 35.65 -12.76 2.60
C GLU A 72 35.89 -13.49 1.28
N LYS A 73 36.68 -14.58 1.30
CA LYS A 73 36.90 -15.44 0.12
C LYS A 73 35.61 -16.08 -0.38
N ALA A 74 34.67 -16.38 0.52
CA ALA A 74 33.36 -16.92 0.18
C ALA A 74 32.37 -15.85 -0.35
N GLY A 75 32.77 -14.58 -0.43
CA GLY A 75 31.93 -13.47 -0.91
C GLY A 75 31.25 -12.65 0.19
N GLY A 76 31.46 -13.00 1.46
CA GLY A 76 30.97 -12.23 2.59
C GLY A 76 31.86 -11.02 2.93
N LYS A 77 31.48 -10.25 3.95
CA LYS A 77 32.25 -9.10 4.44
C LYS A 77 32.52 -9.25 5.94
N VAL A 78 33.76 -8.97 6.35
CA VAL A 78 34.15 -8.98 7.76
C VAL A 78 34.65 -7.60 8.18
N TYR A 79 34.12 -7.11 9.28
CA TYR A 79 34.50 -5.84 9.89
C TYR A 79 35.06 -6.11 11.29
N LEU A 80 36.39 -6.09 11.38
CA LEU A 80 37.12 -6.23 12.62
C LEU A 80 37.22 -4.86 13.31
N ILE A 81 36.66 -4.74 14.53
CA ILE A 81 36.59 -3.46 15.26
C ILE A 81 37.66 -3.41 16.34
N ASN A 82 38.54 -2.42 16.25
CA ASN A 82 39.59 -2.19 17.25
C ASN A 82 39.12 -1.16 18.30
N GLU A 83 39.35 -1.47 19.59
CA GLU A 83 38.76 -0.80 20.76
C GLU A 83 39.33 0.61 21.07
N ASN A 84 40.22 1.13 20.24
CA ASN A 84 40.94 2.39 20.48
C ASN A 84 40.05 3.66 20.57
N GLN A 85 38.72 3.55 20.47
CA GLN A 85 37.76 4.66 20.54
C GLN A 85 36.88 4.68 21.81
N GLY A 86 37.23 3.92 22.86
CA GLY A 86 36.70 4.17 24.22
C GLY A 86 35.33 3.57 24.56
N SER A 87 34.70 2.77 23.68
CA SER A 87 33.55 1.93 24.04
C SER A 87 33.67 0.54 23.41
N LEU A 88 33.39 -0.49 24.21
CA LEU A 88 33.44 -1.89 23.78
C LEU A 88 32.21 -2.22 22.94
N MET A 89 32.39 -2.65 21.68
CA MET A 89 31.30 -3.21 20.86
C MET A 89 30.87 -4.54 21.46
N HIS A 90 29.96 -4.48 22.43
CA HIS A 90 29.49 -5.64 23.19
C HIS A 90 28.13 -6.15 22.72
N ASN A 91 27.69 -5.76 21.52
CA ASN A 91 26.45 -6.25 20.92
C ASN A 91 26.55 -7.75 20.62
N LYS A 92 25.41 -8.46 20.73
CA LYS A 92 25.24 -9.84 20.25
C LYS A 92 23.88 -9.95 19.57
N PHE A 93 23.83 -9.55 18.31
CA PHE A 93 22.64 -9.71 17.50
C PHE A 93 22.97 -10.24 16.11
N CYS A 94 21.97 -10.84 15.48
CA CYS A 94 22.01 -11.28 14.10
C CYS A 94 20.65 -11.05 13.45
N ILE A 95 20.65 -10.48 12.25
CA ILE A 95 19.47 -10.31 11.41
C ILE A 95 19.58 -11.29 10.25
N VAL A 96 18.51 -12.02 9.99
CA VAL A 96 18.37 -12.96 8.88
C VAL A 96 17.24 -12.47 7.97
N ASP A 97 17.53 -12.37 6.68
CA ASP A 97 16.62 -12.01 5.59
C ASP A 97 15.84 -10.69 5.83
N GLU A 98 16.49 -9.70 6.46
CA GLU A 98 15.89 -8.39 6.82
C GLU A 98 14.60 -8.47 7.67
N LYS A 99 14.28 -9.63 8.28
CA LYS A 99 12.98 -9.85 8.96
C LYS A 99 13.03 -10.66 10.25
N ASN A 100 14.05 -11.48 10.43
CA ASN A 100 14.24 -12.29 11.64
C ASN A 100 15.40 -11.73 12.46
N THR A 101 15.17 -11.44 13.73
CA THR A 101 16.17 -10.89 14.64
C THR A 101 16.47 -11.87 15.76
N ILE A 102 17.75 -12.20 15.92
CA ILE A 102 18.30 -12.94 17.06
C ILE A 102 19.08 -11.94 17.91
N THR A 103 18.79 -11.84 19.21
CA THR A 103 19.54 -10.96 20.12
C THR A 103 19.57 -11.52 21.53
N GLY A 104 20.58 -11.19 22.33
CA GLY A 104 20.66 -11.64 23.71
C GLY A 104 22.03 -11.44 24.34
N SER A 105 22.32 -12.22 25.37
CA SER A 105 23.62 -12.18 26.06
C SER A 105 24.65 -13.13 25.42
N TYR A 106 24.19 -14.15 24.67
CA TYR A 106 25.01 -15.23 24.13
C TYR A 106 26.02 -14.77 23.06
N ASN A 107 27.30 -14.81 23.41
CA ASN A 107 28.38 -14.72 22.43
C ASN A 107 28.46 -15.99 21.58
N TRP A 108 28.82 -15.89 20.30
CA TRP A 108 28.96 -17.05 19.40
C TRP A 108 30.31 -17.75 19.60
N SER A 109 30.60 -18.08 20.86
CA SER A 109 31.87 -18.63 21.31
C SER A 109 31.69 -20.05 21.84
N MET A 110 32.72 -20.87 21.75
CA MET A 110 32.70 -22.25 22.27
C MET A 110 32.50 -22.30 23.80
N LYS A 111 32.92 -21.24 24.52
CA LYS A 111 32.78 -21.12 25.98
C LYS A 111 31.39 -20.66 26.43
N ALA A 112 30.65 -19.94 25.59
CA ALA A 112 29.30 -19.49 25.94
C ALA A 112 28.31 -20.66 26.10
N ALA A 113 28.57 -21.81 25.47
CA ALA A 113 27.73 -23.01 25.58
C ALA A 113 27.66 -23.59 27.00
N SER A 114 28.62 -23.27 27.88
CA SER A 114 28.65 -23.68 29.28
C SER A 114 28.17 -22.61 30.27
N ASN A 115 27.80 -21.42 29.80
CA ASN A 115 27.39 -20.29 30.64
C ASN A 115 25.85 -20.17 30.72
N HIS A 116 25.36 -19.47 31.75
CA HIS A 116 23.95 -19.09 31.87
C HIS A 116 23.63 -17.88 30.98
N GLU A 117 23.39 -18.17 29.71
CA GLU A 117 23.13 -17.18 28.66
C GLU A 117 21.71 -17.34 28.10
N ASN A 118 21.21 -16.33 27.39
CA ASN A 118 19.95 -16.42 26.68
C ASN A 118 20.01 -15.74 25.31
N ILE A 119 19.10 -16.15 24.43
CA ILE A 119 18.75 -15.41 23.21
C ILE A 119 17.24 -15.25 23.12
N THR A 120 16.82 -14.22 22.41
CA THR A 120 15.46 -14.00 21.96
C THR A 120 15.48 -14.00 20.44
N ILE A 121 14.59 -14.77 19.83
CA ILE A 121 14.38 -14.79 18.38
C ILE A 121 13.02 -14.16 18.12
N SER A 122 12.99 -13.14 17.28
CA SER A 122 11.77 -12.51 16.78
C SER A 122 11.67 -12.74 15.28
N SER A 123 10.65 -13.47 14.85
CA SER A 123 10.42 -13.85 13.46
C SER A 123 9.34 -12.99 12.79
N ASP A 124 9.56 -12.68 11.51
CA ASP A 124 8.71 -11.82 10.67
C ASP A 124 8.37 -10.48 11.36
N ASN A 125 9.39 -9.82 11.91
CA ASN A 125 9.30 -8.50 12.54
C ASN A 125 10.23 -7.51 11.80
N PHE A 126 9.71 -6.93 10.72
CA PHE A 126 10.48 -6.03 9.84
C PHE A 126 10.93 -4.76 10.56
N ASP A 127 10.12 -4.18 11.44
CA ASP A 127 10.46 -2.94 12.14
C ASP A 127 11.62 -3.14 13.13
N LEU A 128 11.58 -4.24 13.89
CA LEU A 128 12.66 -4.59 14.80
C LEU A 128 13.93 -4.94 14.03
N ALA A 129 13.80 -5.71 12.95
CA ALA A 129 14.93 -6.05 12.07
C ALA A 129 15.56 -4.79 11.47
N SER A 130 14.76 -3.85 10.96
CA SER A 130 15.22 -2.57 10.44
C SER A 130 15.99 -1.78 11.50
N SER A 131 15.47 -1.71 12.73
CA SER A 131 16.15 -1.00 13.83
C SER A 131 17.53 -1.58 14.16
N PHE A 132 17.67 -2.92 14.13
CA PHE A 132 18.97 -3.57 14.34
C PHE A 132 19.90 -3.45 13.11
N ILE A 133 19.35 -3.41 11.89
CA ILE A 133 20.11 -3.12 10.68
C ILE A 133 20.68 -1.69 10.74
N ASP A 134 19.90 -0.72 11.19
CA ASP A 134 20.36 0.66 11.34
C ASP A 134 21.49 0.76 12.37
N GLU A 135 21.39 0.03 13.49
CA GLU A 135 22.48 -0.08 14.46
C GLU A 135 23.72 -0.77 13.87
N PHE A 136 23.54 -1.86 13.10
CA PHE A 136 24.63 -2.53 12.39
C PHE A 136 25.36 -1.56 11.44
N LYS A 137 24.59 -0.83 10.63
CA LYS A 137 25.10 0.21 9.72
C LYS A 137 25.83 1.31 10.50
N ARG A 138 25.27 1.78 11.62
CA ARG A 138 25.89 2.79 12.49
C ARG A 138 27.24 2.33 13.02
N ILE A 139 27.34 1.11 13.56
CA ILE A 139 28.59 0.54 14.07
C ILE A 139 29.62 0.44 12.94
N LYS A 140 29.23 -0.12 11.80
CA LYS A 140 30.11 -0.22 10.63
C LYS A 140 30.65 1.16 10.22
N VAL A 141 29.78 2.16 10.09
CA VAL A 141 30.17 3.52 9.71
C VAL A 141 31.11 4.16 10.74
N LEU A 142 30.86 3.94 12.03
CA LEU A 142 31.68 4.50 13.10
C LEU A 142 33.14 4.03 13.03
N TYR A 143 33.38 2.76 12.71
CA TYR A 143 34.72 2.16 12.75
C TYR A 143 35.40 1.97 11.39
N HIS A 144 34.63 1.83 10.33
CA HIS A 144 35.14 1.55 8.97
C HIS A 144 34.73 2.62 7.93
N GLY A 145 34.01 3.65 8.36
CA GLY A 145 33.49 4.68 7.46
C GLY A 145 32.26 4.21 6.68
N LYS A 146 31.62 5.14 5.96
CA LYS A 146 30.57 4.79 5.02
C LYS A 146 31.18 4.03 3.85
N ASP A 147 30.53 2.96 3.42
CA ASP A 147 30.80 2.41 2.09
C ASP A 147 30.64 3.55 1.07
N PRO A 148 31.48 3.60 0.03
CA PRO A 148 31.23 4.54 -1.06
C PRO A 148 29.83 4.30 -1.60
N LEU A 149 29.09 5.39 -1.81
CA LEU A 149 27.76 5.32 -2.42
C LEU A 149 27.86 4.58 -3.74
N ILE A 150 26.88 3.73 -4.02
CA ILE A 150 26.76 3.08 -5.33
C ILE A 150 26.56 4.20 -6.36
N LYS A 151 27.27 4.14 -7.49
CA LYS A 151 27.09 5.14 -8.55
C LYS A 151 25.62 5.28 -8.93
N PHE A 152 25.20 6.51 -9.20
CA PHE A 152 23.82 6.81 -9.57
C PHE A 152 23.32 5.87 -10.68
N ASP A 153 22.22 5.18 -10.39
CA ASP A 153 21.52 4.29 -11.33
C ASP A 153 20.09 4.81 -11.49
N ALA A 154 19.84 5.52 -12.59
CA ALA A 154 18.52 6.10 -12.85
C ALA A 154 17.41 5.05 -12.87
N GLU A 155 17.68 3.81 -13.31
CA GLU A 155 16.68 2.76 -13.46
C GLU A 155 16.23 2.25 -12.09
N ILE A 156 17.18 1.94 -11.20
CA ILE A 156 16.88 1.45 -9.85
C ILE A 156 16.17 2.53 -9.03
N ILE A 157 16.65 3.77 -9.12
CA ILE A 157 16.09 4.89 -8.38
C ILE A 157 14.66 5.18 -8.86
N THR A 158 14.41 5.19 -10.17
CA THR A 158 13.07 5.35 -10.74
C THR A 158 12.11 4.26 -10.24
N LYS A 159 12.54 2.98 -10.25
CA LYS A 159 11.71 1.87 -9.72
C LYS A 159 11.32 2.07 -8.27
N ARG A 160 12.25 2.54 -7.43
CA ARG A 160 11.99 2.80 -6.01
C ARG A 160 11.07 3.99 -5.80
N LEU A 161 11.23 5.07 -6.56
CA LEU A 161 10.36 6.25 -6.49
C LEU A 161 8.92 5.91 -6.91
N ILE A 162 8.73 5.05 -7.92
CA ILE A 162 7.39 4.55 -8.31
C ILE A 162 6.74 3.77 -7.16
N ILE A 163 7.49 2.88 -6.51
CA ILE A 163 6.95 2.12 -5.36
C ILE A 163 6.56 3.08 -4.23
N ILE A 164 7.39 4.08 -3.95
CA ILE A 164 7.09 5.10 -2.92
C ILE A 164 5.82 5.88 -3.28
N ASP A 165 5.65 6.33 -4.53
CA ASP A 165 4.44 7.04 -4.95
C ASP A 165 3.18 6.17 -4.78
N ASN A 166 3.27 4.88 -5.12
CA ASN A 166 2.17 3.94 -4.91
C ASN A 166 1.84 3.77 -3.43
N LEU A 167 2.85 3.61 -2.57
CA LEU A 167 2.64 3.50 -1.12
C LEU A 167 1.99 4.76 -0.54
N ILE A 168 2.32 5.95 -1.05
CA ILE A 168 1.65 7.20 -0.68
C ILE A 168 0.16 7.15 -1.07
N GLN A 169 -0.16 6.76 -2.30
CA GLN A 169 -1.55 6.69 -2.79
C GLN A 169 -2.38 5.62 -2.05
N LEU A 170 -1.72 4.57 -1.57
CA LEU A 170 -2.33 3.50 -0.77
C LEU A 170 -2.42 3.83 0.73
N ASP A 171 -1.92 5.00 1.16
CA ASP A 171 -1.81 5.39 2.57
C ASP A 171 -0.95 4.41 3.42
N GLU A 172 0.00 3.69 2.79
CA GLU A 172 0.89 2.68 3.41
C GLU A 172 2.27 3.28 3.78
N TYR A 173 2.27 4.32 4.62
CA TYR A 173 3.46 5.12 4.91
C TYR A 173 4.59 4.38 5.64
N GLU A 174 4.27 3.33 6.41
CA GLU A 174 5.25 2.55 7.18
C GLU A 174 6.30 1.88 6.28
N GLN A 175 5.90 1.45 5.08
CA GLN A 175 6.77 0.76 4.13
C GLN A 175 7.68 1.71 3.33
N ILE A 176 7.40 3.02 3.34
CA ILE A 176 8.17 4.02 2.59
C ILE A 176 9.62 4.08 3.07
N LYS A 177 9.85 3.97 4.39
CA LYS A 177 11.19 4.03 5.00
C LYS A 177 12.15 2.99 4.44
N ILE A 178 11.65 1.79 4.15
CA ILE A 178 12.45 0.70 3.57
C ILE A 178 12.99 1.13 2.20
N HIS A 179 12.17 1.80 1.39
CA HIS A 179 12.56 2.24 0.06
C HIS A 179 13.44 3.50 0.10
N GLN A 180 13.22 4.42 1.03
CA GLN A 180 14.10 5.57 1.24
C GLN A 180 15.53 5.13 1.59
N SER A 181 15.67 4.21 2.54
CA SER A 181 16.97 3.67 2.94
C SER A 181 17.71 3.00 1.79
N LYS A 182 17.00 2.32 0.88
CA LYS A 182 17.58 1.69 -0.31
C LYS A 182 17.99 2.71 -1.40
N ILE A 183 17.31 3.86 -1.49
CA ILE A 183 17.72 4.96 -2.38
C ILE A 183 18.99 5.63 -1.86
N LEU A 184 19.10 5.82 -0.54
CA LEU A 184 20.25 6.46 0.13
C LEU A 184 21.55 5.64 0.05
N GLU A 185 21.51 4.41 -0.46
CA GLU A 185 22.70 3.60 -0.76
C GLU A 185 23.39 4.03 -2.07
N TYR A 186 22.75 4.88 -2.87
CA TYR A 186 23.25 5.39 -4.15
C TYR A 186 23.67 6.87 -4.06
N GLU A 187 24.55 7.29 -4.97
CA GLU A 187 24.74 8.71 -5.28
C GLU A 187 23.43 9.24 -5.85
N ILE A 188 22.92 10.34 -5.29
CA ILE A 188 21.62 10.90 -5.66
C ILE A 188 21.79 12.32 -6.19
N THR A 189 20.87 12.71 -7.09
CA THR A 189 20.82 14.09 -7.57
C THR A 189 20.12 14.98 -6.56
N LYS A 190 20.37 16.29 -6.63
CA LYS A 190 19.72 17.30 -5.78
C LYS A 190 18.18 17.28 -5.85
N GLU A 191 17.64 16.82 -6.97
CA GLU A 191 16.21 16.66 -7.19
C GLU A 191 15.65 15.50 -6.36
N ILE A 192 16.37 14.37 -6.33
CA ILE A 192 16.01 13.21 -5.50
C ILE A 192 16.18 13.55 -4.01
N GLU A 193 17.22 14.28 -3.64
CA GLU A 193 17.38 14.79 -2.26
C GLU A 193 16.15 15.61 -1.82
N THR A 194 15.63 16.45 -2.72
CA THR A 194 14.43 17.24 -2.44
C THR A 194 13.22 16.35 -2.21
N ILE A 195 13.00 15.33 -3.05
CA ILE A 195 11.94 14.33 -2.86
C ILE A 195 12.07 13.63 -1.50
N LEU A 196 13.26 13.15 -1.17
CA LEU A 196 13.52 12.44 0.09
C LEU A 196 13.24 13.34 1.30
N SER A 197 13.57 14.63 1.23
CA SER A 197 13.29 15.57 2.32
C SER A 197 11.79 15.80 2.55
N TYR A 198 10.96 15.81 1.50
CA TYR A 198 9.50 15.87 1.66
C TYR A 198 8.96 14.60 2.35
N LEU A 199 9.49 13.44 1.98
CA LEU A 199 9.11 12.17 2.60
C LEU A 199 9.52 12.10 4.08
N GLU A 200 10.72 12.58 4.44
CA GLU A 200 11.19 12.64 5.84
C GLU A 200 10.31 13.56 6.71
N ASN A 201 9.84 14.67 6.14
CA ASN A 201 8.94 15.61 6.82
C ASN A 201 7.46 15.16 6.79
N SER A 202 7.17 13.92 6.35
CA SER A 202 5.81 13.38 6.20
C SER A 202 4.90 14.22 5.28
N ASN A 203 5.49 15.00 4.38
CA ASN A 203 4.76 15.77 3.39
C ASN A 203 4.58 14.95 2.10
N TYR A 204 3.70 13.94 2.20
CA TYR A 204 3.52 12.94 1.15
C TYR A 204 2.86 13.50 -0.12
N ALA A 205 2.02 14.53 -0.01
CA ALA A 205 1.38 15.16 -1.17
C ALA A 205 2.41 15.86 -2.08
N ASP A 206 3.30 16.66 -1.49
CA ASP A 206 4.37 17.32 -2.23
C ASP A 206 5.42 16.32 -2.70
N ALA A 207 5.73 15.30 -1.90
CA ALA A 207 6.61 14.21 -2.32
C ALA A 207 6.08 13.48 -3.56
N SER A 208 4.80 13.10 -3.57
CA SER A 208 4.14 12.47 -4.73
C SER A 208 4.21 13.35 -5.97
N THR A 209 3.95 14.65 -5.81
CA THR A 209 4.02 15.63 -6.90
C THR A 209 5.44 15.71 -7.48
N GLN A 210 6.45 15.85 -6.63
CA GLN A 210 7.84 15.92 -7.08
C GLN A 210 8.35 14.62 -7.71
N ILE A 211 7.90 13.46 -7.21
CA ILE A 211 8.18 12.17 -7.85
C ILE A 211 7.61 12.14 -9.26
N LYS A 212 6.33 12.51 -9.43
CA LYS A 212 5.68 12.54 -10.75
C LYS A 212 6.39 13.48 -11.72
N ASP A 213 6.81 14.66 -11.26
CA ASP A 213 7.57 15.62 -12.06
C ASP A 213 8.96 15.09 -12.46
N TYR A 214 9.66 14.44 -11.53
CA TYR A 214 10.95 13.80 -11.80
C TYR A 214 10.83 12.70 -12.86
N LEU A 215 9.84 11.82 -12.72
CA LEU A 215 9.56 10.75 -13.68
C LEU A 215 9.22 11.32 -15.07
N LYS A 216 8.43 12.40 -15.11
CA LYS A 216 8.07 13.10 -16.36
C LYS A 216 9.27 13.77 -17.04
N ARG A 217 10.27 14.23 -16.29
CA ARG A 217 11.49 14.83 -16.86
C ARG A 217 12.48 13.78 -17.35
N ILE A 218 12.67 12.67 -16.62
CA ILE A 218 13.46 11.54 -17.11
C ILE A 218 12.94 11.07 -18.47
N LYS A 219 11.61 11.09 -18.66
CA LYS A 219 10.93 10.78 -19.92
C LYS A 219 11.35 11.67 -21.11
N SER A 220 11.80 12.92 -20.89
CA SER A 220 12.08 13.88 -21.97
C SER A 220 13.54 13.99 -22.42
N VAL A 221 14.50 13.32 -21.76
CA VAL A 221 15.94 13.62 -21.90
C VAL A 221 16.75 12.54 -22.66
N THR A 222 16.27 11.30 -22.78
CA THR A 222 17.10 10.19 -23.29
C THR A 222 16.77 9.78 -24.73
N GLU A 223 17.64 10.11 -25.69
CA GLU A 223 17.66 9.56 -27.05
C GLU A 223 18.52 8.28 -27.14
N PHE A 224 17.89 7.22 -27.67
CA PHE A 224 18.42 6.18 -28.56
C PHE A 224 19.52 5.20 -28.09
N ILE A 225 19.15 4.20 -27.29
CA ILE A 225 19.62 2.79 -27.36
C ILE A 225 18.38 1.91 -27.09
N ASP A 226 18.44 0.60 -27.33
CA ASP A 226 17.41 -0.47 -27.24
C ASP A 226 16.69 -0.61 -25.87
N PHE A 227 16.17 0.52 -25.38
CA PHE A 227 15.49 0.81 -24.12
C PHE A 227 13.97 1.00 -24.37
N ASP A 228 13.53 1.06 -25.63
CA ASP A 228 12.15 1.38 -26.00
C ASP A 228 11.14 0.35 -25.50
N VAL A 229 11.45 -0.94 -25.63
CA VAL A 229 10.52 -2.03 -25.30
C VAL A 229 10.32 -2.13 -23.78
N GLU A 230 11.41 -2.11 -23.00
CA GLU A 230 11.33 -2.09 -21.54
C GLU A 230 10.70 -0.79 -21.03
N ARG A 231 11.06 0.37 -21.61
CA ARG A 231 10.42 1.65 -21.26
C ARG A 231 8.92 1.65 -21.54
N ILE A 232 8.47 1.14 -22.69
CA ILE A 232 7.04 1.04 -23.01
C ILE A 232 6.33 0.12 -22.02
N LYS A 233 6.91 -1.02 -21.64
CA LYS A 233 6.34 -1.89 -20.59
C LYS A 233 6.20 -1.17 -19.26
N TRP A 234 7.18 -0.36 -18.88
CA TRP A 234 7.09 0.46 -17.67
C TRP A 234 6.04 1.56 -17.78
N GLU A 235 5.89 2.20 -18.95
CA GLU A 235 4.86 3.20 -19.17
C GLU A 235 3.46 2.58 -19.12
N ILE A 236 3.29 1.38 -19.70
CA ILE A 236 2.07 0.57 -19.56
C ILE A 236 1.80 0.29 -18.08
N LYS A 237 2.78 -0.22 -17.33
CA LYS A 237 2.63 -0.55 -15.91
C LYS A 237 2.29 0.67 -15.05
N TYR A 238 2.89 1.84 -15.35
CA TYR A 238 2.58 3.09 -14.67
C TYR A 238 1.14 3.52 -14.95
N LEU A 239 0.73 3.53 -16.23
CA LEU A 239 -0.63 3.90 -16.61
C LEU A 239 -1.66 2.95 -16.04
N GLU A 240 -1.37 1.65 -15.96
CA GLU A 240 -2.23 0.65 -15.33
C GLU A 240 -2.50 0.99 -13.86
N VAL A 241 -1.45 1.36 -13.10
CA VAL A 241 -1.59 1.76 -11.70
C VAL A 241 -2.33 3.09 -11.57
N GLU A 242 -2.01 4.07 -12.42
CA GLU A 242 -2.67 5.38 -12.44
C GLU A 242 -4.17 5.25 -12.75
N ILE A 243 -4.54 4.39 -13.72
CA ILE A 243 -5.94 4.10 -14.06
C ILE A 243 -6.67 3.48 -12.86
N VAL A 244 -6.07 2.50 -12.19
CA VAL A 244 -6.66 1.89 -10.99
C VAL A 244 -6.89 2.94 -9.90
N ALA A 245 -5.96 3.85 -9.69
CA ALA A 245 -6.11 4.92 -8.70
C ALA A 245 -7.27 5.85 -9.03
N LEU A 246 -7.40 6.28 -10.30
CA LEU A 246 -8.50 7.12 -10.77
C LEU A 246 -9.86 6.42 -10.69
N GLU A 247 -9.93 5.14 -11.05
CA GLU A 247 -11.15 4.34 -10.92
C GLU A 247 -11.55 4.18 -9.45
N ASN A 248 -10.59 3.93 -8.55
CA ASN A 248 -10.83 3.84 -7.12
C ASN A 248 -11.32 5.17 -6.53
N GLU A 249 -10.79 6.30 -6.98
CA GLU A 249 -11.27 7.63 -6.61
C GLU A 249 -12.72 7.82 -7.06
N LYS A 250 -13.02 7.48 -8.32
CA LYS A 250 -14.38 7.56 -8.87
C LYS A 250 -15.38 6.74 -8.06
N VAL A 251 -15.07 5.46 -7.82
CA VAL A 251 -15.94 4.57 -7.02
C VAL A 251 -16.10 5.08 -5.59
N SER A 252 -15.06 5.69 -5.00
CA SER A 252 -15.15 6.30 -3.67
C SER A 252 -16.10 7.49 -3.65
N ILE A 253 -16.07 8.34 -4.68
CA ILE A 253 -16.99 9.48 -4.80
C ILE A 253 -18.43 9.00 -5.04
N GLU A 254 -18.63 8.05 -5.96
CA GLU A 254 -19.95 7.45 -6.22
C GLU A 254 -20.53 6.81 -4.96
N LYS A 255 -19.70 6.11 -4.19
CA LYS A 255 -20.07 5.56 -2.89
C LYS A 255 -20.48 6.65 -1.90
N LEU A 256 -19.71 7.73 -1.78
CA LEU A 256 -20.05 8.85 -0.88
C LEU A 256 -21.44 9.42 -1.22
N ILE A 257 -21.72 9.63 -2.51
CA ILE A 257 -23.01 10.13 -2.97
C ILE A 257 -24.11 9.11 -2.65
N SER A 258 -23.90 7.83 -2.99
CA SER A 258 -24.87 6.76 -2.71
C SER A 258 -25.18 6.62 -1.22
N ASP A 259 -24.16 6.65 -0.36
CA ASP A 259 -24.32 6.55 1.10
C ASP A 259 -25.09 7.74 1.66
N PHE A 260 -24.80 8.96 1.17
CA PHE A 260 -25.56 10.15 1.55
C PHE A 260 -27.02 10.07 1.11
N VAL A 261 -27.28 9.73 -0.16
CA VAL A 261 -28.64 9.65 -0.72
C VAL A 261 -29.46 8.58 0.01
N HIS A 262 -28.87 7.40 0.24
CA HIS A 262 -29.51 6.33 0.98
C HIS A 262 -29.87 6.78 2.41
N SER A 263 -28.91 7.34 3.15
CA SER A 263 -29.14 7.86 4.51
C SER A 263 -30.21 8.95 4.54
N TYR A 264 -30.18 9.89 3.59
CA TYR A 264 -31.17 10.96 3.46
C TYR A 264 -32.58 10.40 3.21
N ASN A 265 -32.71 9.43 2.30
CA ASN A 265 -33.97 8.78 2.00
C ASN A 265 -34.50 8.03 3.21
N ILE A 266 -33.67 7.23 3.90
CA ILE A 266 -34.10 6.51 5.12
C ILE A 266 -34.59 7.47 6.21
N LYS A 267 -33.89 8.60 6.45
CA LYS A 267 -34.25 9.56 7.49
C LYS A 267 -35.49 10.39 7.16
N PHE A 268 -35.62 10.88 5.92
CA PHE A 268 -36.62 11.88 5.56
C PHE A 268 -37.68 11.41 4.57
N GLY A 269 -37.58 10.19 4.04
CA GLY A 269 -38.42 9.73 2.94
C GLY A 269 -39.91 9.71 3.26
N ASP A 270 -40.30 9.25 4.46
CA ASP A 270 -41.71 9.28 4.88
C ASP A 270 -42.26 10.73 4.94
N LEU A 271 -41.45 11.66 5.46
CA LEU A 271 -41.80 13.08 5.58
C LEU A 271 -41.91 13.75 4.19
N LEU A 272 -40.96 13.47 3.31
CA LEU A 272 -40.90 14.00 1.95
C LEU A 272 -42.04 13.46 1.08
N ILE A 273 -42.37 12.16 1.20
CA ILE A 273 -43.53 11.58 0.53
C ILE A 273 -44.81 12.27 0.95
N GLU A 274 -44.99 12.56 2.24
CA GLU A 274 -46.17 13.25 2.73
C GLU A 274 -46.23 14.71 2.23
N ILE A 275 -45.10 15.43 2.23
CA ILE A 275 -45.01 16.78 1.66
C ILE A 275 -45.38 16.77 0.17
N LEU A 276 -44.79 15.87 -0.62
CA LEU A 276 -45.06 15.74 -2.05
C LEU A 276 -46.51 15.36 -2.33
N ARG A 277 -47.07 14.45 -1.53
CA ARG A 277 -48.48 14.04 -1.60
C ARG A 277 -49.42 15.23 -1.38
N LEU A 278 -49.18 16.03 -0.34
CA LEU A 278 -50.01 17.20 -0.03
C LEU A 278 -49.88 18.29 -1.09
N LYS A 279 -48.67 18.54 -1.62
CA LYS A 279 -48.46 19.46 -2.75
C LYS A 279 -49.22 19.03 -3.99
N LYS A 280 -49.16 17.74 -4.34
CA LYS A 280 -49.92 17.15 -5.45
C LYS A 280 -51.43 17.34 -5.24
N TRP A 281 -51.95 16.95 -4.06
CA TRP A 281 -53.37 17.08 -3.74
C TRP A 281 -53.87 18.52 -3.84
N ARG A 282 -53.08 19.51 -3.40
CA ARG A 282 -53.44 20.94 -3.52
C ARG A 282 -53.62 21.37 -4.98
N LEU A 283 -52.73 20.94 -5.87
CA LEU A 283 -52.82 21.26 -7.29
C LEU A 283 -54.04 20.62 -7.95
N GLU A 284 -54.44 19.43 -7.48
CA GLU A 284 -55.67 18.75 -7.90
C GLU A 284 -56.93 19.57 -7.54
N GLN A 285 -56.97 20.15 -6.33
CA GLN A 285 -58.12 20.96 -5.87
C GLN A 285 -58.27 22.30 -6.61
N LEU A 286 -57.20 22.84 -7.21
CA LEU A 286 -57.20 24.13 -7.92
C LEU A 286 -57.75 24.06 -9.36
N GLY A 287 -58.12 22.87 -9.84
CA GLY A 287 -58.75 22.62 -11.13
C GLY A 287 -57.76 22.39 -12.28
N HIS A 288 -58.00 21.32 -13.05
CA HIS A 288 -57.09 20.81 -14.09
C HIS A 288 -56.72 21.82 -15.19
N ASP A 289 -57.58 22.79 -15.52
CA ASP A 289 -57.36 23.65 -16.69
C ASP A 289 -56.37 24.81 -16.50
N LYS A 290 -56.11 25.27 -15.26
CA LYS A 290 -55.21 26.42 -15.01
C LYS A 290 -53.79 26.02 -14.63
N LYS A 291 -53.54 24.77 -14.24
CA LYS A 291 -52.25 24.27 -13.71
C LYS A 291 -51.94 22.80 -14.08
N ALA A 292 -52.48 22.29 -15.19
CA ALA A 292 -52.24 20.91 -15.65
C ALA A 292 -50.76 20.52 -15.69
N GLU A 293 -49.90 21.41 -16.19
CA GLU A 293 -48.46 21.17 -16.32
C GLU A 293 -47.74 21.10 -14.96
N GLU A 294 -48.12 21.96 -14.01
CA GLU A 294 -47.59 21.92 -12.64
C GLU A 294 -48.02 20.65 -11.91
N TYR A 295 -49.27 20.22 -12.08
CA TYR A 295 -49.77 18.97 -11.52
C TYR A 295 -49.04 17.76 -12.09
N ALA A 296 -48.88 17.68 -13.42
CA ALA A 296 -48.15 16.60 -14.07
C ALA A 296 -46.70 16.49 -13.57
N LYS A 297 -46.03 17.63 -13.36
CA LYS A 297 -44.68 17.68 -12.79
C LYS A 297 -44.66 17.21 -11.33
N ALA A 298 -45.63 17.65 -10.52
CA ALA A 298 -45.73 17.22 -9.11
C ALA A 298 -46.04 15.72 -8.99
N GLU A 299 -46.91 15.19 -9.84
CA GLU A 299 -47.24 13.76 -9.89
C GLU A 299 -46.03 12.92 -10.33
N LYS A 300 -45.30 13.37 -11.36
CA LYS A 300 -44.05 12.73 -11.78
C LYS A 300 -43.04 12.68 -10.63
N ASN A 301 -42.75 13.83 -10.01
CA ASN A 301 -41.80 13.91 -8.89
C ASN A 301 -42.21 13.03 -7.71
N TYR A 302 -43.51 12.97 -7.36
CA TYR A 302 -44.02 12.10 -6.31
C TYR A 302 -43.77 10.63 -6.62
N ASN A 303 -44.10 10.19 -7.83
CA ASN A 303 -43.95 8.79 -8.23
C ASN A 303 -42.48 8.37 -8.32
N GLU A 304 -41.62 9.21 -8.91
CA GLU A 304 -40.18 8.97 -9.01
C GLU A 304 -39.55 8.87 -7.62
N TYR A 305 -39.80 9.86 -6.75
CA TYR A 305 -39.24 9.86 -5.40
C TYR A 305 -39.74 8.69 -4.55
N LYS A 306 -41.02 8.33 -4.67
CA LYS A 306 -41.59 7.18 -3.97
C LYS A 306 -40.88 5.89 -4.39
N GLN A 307 -40.65 5.69 -5.69
CA GLN A 307 -39.92 4.52 -6.17
C GLN A 307 -38.48 4.48 -5.65
N ASP A 308 -37.78 5.61 -5.64
CA ASP A 308 -36.42 5.71 -5.11
C ASP A 308 -36.37 5.41 -3.60
N TYR A 309 -37.36 5.86 -2.86
CA TYR A 309 -37.45 5.61 -1.43
C TYR A 309 -37.72 4.15 -1.08
N GLU A 310 -38.65 3.49 -1.79
CA GLU A 310 -38.90 2.05 -1.60
C GLU A 310 -37.65 1.22 -1.95
N ARG A 311 -36.95 1.58 -3.04
CA ARG A 311 -35.66 0.95 -3.38
C ARG A 311 -34.62 1.13 -2.27
N ALA A 312 -34.50 2.34 -1.72
CA ALA A 312 -33.57 2.60 -0.62
C ALA A 312 -33.92 1.79 0.65
N LYS A 313 -35.21 1.49 0.90
CA LYS A 313 -35.62 0.60 2.01
C LYS A 313 -35.26 -0.86 1.79
N GLU A 314 -35.23 -1.31 0.54
CA GLU A 314 -34.86 -2.69 0.17
C GLU A 314 -33.34 -2.90 0.14
N GLU A 315 -32.56 -1.84 -0.09
CA GLU A 315 -31.09 -1.89 -0.06
C GLU A 315 -30.56 -2.23 1.34
N VAL A 316 -29.82 -3.34 1.44
CA VAL A 316 -29.12 -3.74 2.66
C VAL A 316 -27.72 -3.12 2.66
N LYS A 317 -27.45 -2.20 3.59
CA LYS A 317 -26.10 -1.70 3.88
C LYS A 317 -25.68 -2.12 5.29
N PHE A 318 -24.48 -2.68 5.43
CA PHE A 318 -23.93 -3.03 6.73
C PHE A 318 -23.51 -1.76 7.48
N GLU A 319 -23.83 -1.69 8.78
CA GLU A 319 -23.32 -0.63 9.65
C GLU A 319 -21.87 -0.92 10.01
N LEU A 320 -21.01 0.08 9.84
CA LEU A 320 -19.59 0.02 10.17
C LEU A 320 -19.19 1.20 11.05
N SER A 321 -18.30 0.93 12.00
CA SER A 321 -17.56 1.97 12.73
C SER A 321 -16.62 2.75 11.80
N ASP A 322 -16.12 3.90 12.25
CA ASP A 322 -15.21 4.71 11.44
C ASP A 322 -13.87 4.01 11.17
N ASP A 323 -13.39 3.20 12.10
CA ASP A 323 -12.21 2.36 11.91
C ASP A 323 -12.47 1.26 10.86
N GLU A 324 -13.63 0.61 10.92
CA GLU A 324 -14.03 -0.41 9.93
C GLU A 324 -14.27 0.18 8.54
N LYS A 325 -14.79 1.42 8.43
CA LYS A 325 -14.89 2.14 7.15
C LYS A 325 -13.53 2.42 6.55
N LYS A 326 -12.56 2.82 7.38
CA LYS A 326 -11.18 3.04 6.95
C LYS A 326 -10.54 1.74 6.48
N GLU A 327 -10.72 0.66 7.23
CA GLU A 327 -10.25 -0.68 6.88
C GLU A 327 -10.89 -1.18 5.58
N LEU A 328 -12.21 -1.03 5.42
CA LEU A 328 -12.95 -1.39 4.22
C LEU A 328 -12.36 -0.70 2.98
N LYS A 329 -12.12 0.61 3.08
CA LYS A 329 -11.53 1.40 1.99
C LYS A 329 -10.13 0.92 1.63
N GLN A 330 -9.30 0.63 2.63
CA GLN A 330 -7.93 0.11 2.41
C GLN A 330 -7.97 -1.25 1.71
N LYS A 331 -8.77 -2.19 2.21
CA LYS A 331 -8.89 -3.54 1.63
C LYS A 331 -9.47 -3.51 0.22
N TYR A 332 -10.47 -2.67 -0.03
CA TYR A 332 -11.04 -2.49 -1.36
C TYR A 332 -9.98 -2.01 -2.36
N ARG A 333 -9.22 -0.96 -2.04
CA ARG A 333 -8.18 -0.42 -2.93
C ARG A 333 -7.13 -1.48 -3.27
N LYS A 334 -6.69 -2.24 -2.28
CA LYS A 334 -5.72 -3.33 -2.46
C LYS A 334 -6.28 -4.45 -3.35
N ALA A 335 -7.52 -4.86 -3.12
CA ALA A 335 -8.17 -5.90 -3.92
C ALA A 335 -8.39 -5.43 -5.37
N ALA A 336 -8.82 -4.19 -5.58
CA ALA A 336 -9.02 -3.60 -6.91
C ALA A 336 -7.72 -3.61 -7.72
N MET A 337 -6.60 -3.26 -7.10
CA MET A 337 -5.27 -3.31 -7.75
C MET A 337 -4.86 -4.71 -8.19
N LEU A 338 -5.28 -5.76 -7.46
CA LEU A 338 -4.90 -7.14 -7.76
C LEU A 338 -5.76 -7.77 -8.88
N CYS A 339 -7.00 -7.31 -9.06
CA CYS A 339 -7.95 -7.90 -10.02
C CYS A 339 -8.34 -6.98 -11.18
N HIS A 340 -7.73 -5.79 -11.28
CA HIS A 340 -8.06 -4.85 -12.34
C HIS A 340 -7.80 -5.41 -13.75
N GLU A 341 -8.75 -5.19 -14.65
CA GLU A 341 -8.75 -5.75 -16.00
C GLU A 341 -7.46 -5.44 -16.75
N ASP A 342 -6.96 -4.21 -16.69
CA ASP A 342 -5.78 -3.85 -17.46
C ASP A 342 -4.51 -4.51 -16.95
N ILE A 343 -4.38 -4.70 -15.63
CA ILE A 343 -3.25 -5.36 -14.99
C ILE A 343 -3.28 -6.86 -15.31
N ILE A 344 -4.47 -7.46 -15.23
CA ILE A 344 -4.67 -8.89 -15.51
C ILE A 344 -4.48 -9.21 -16.99
N THR A 345 -5.02 -8.37 -17.88
CA THR A 345 -4.87 -8.53 -19.33
C THR A 345 -3.40 -8.48 -19.75
N ASN A 346 -2.62 -7.61 -19.11
CA ASN A 346 -1.19 -7.50 -19.39
C ASN A 346 -0.37 -8.67 -18.81
N LYS A 347 -0.72 -9.17 -17.61
CA LYS A 347 -0.08 -10.36 -17.04
C LYS A 347 -0.42 -11.65 -17.80
N PHE A 348 -1.63 -11.76 -18.35
CA PHE A 348 -2.13 -12.97 -19.01
C PHE A 348 -2.71 -12.65 -20.40
N PRO A 349 -1.91 -12.20 -21.36
CA PRO A 349 -2.38 -11.62 -22.63
C PRO A 349 -3.15 -12.57 -23.56
N ASP A 350 -3.06 -13.88 -23.33
CA ASP A 350 -3.70 -14.91 -24.17
C ASP A 350 -4.65 -15.80 -23.34
N ASN A 351 -5.18 -15.30 -22.23
CA ASN A 351 -5.98 -16.09 -21.29
C ASN A 351 -7.37 -15.47 -20.99
N PRO A 352 -8.33 -15.56 -21.94
CA PRO A 352 -9.64 -14.91 -21.83
C PRO A 352 -10.46 -15.36 -20.61
N GLU A 353 -10.28 -16.61 -20.16
CA GLU A 353 -10.96 -17.14 -18.98
C GLU A 353 -10.54 -16.40 -17.70
N ILE A 354 -9.24 -16.07 -17.59
CA ILE A 354 -8.70 -15.30 -16.47
C ILE A 354 -9.25 -13.86 -16.49
N TRP A 355 -9.39 -13.26 -17.67
CA TRP A 355 -9.94 -11.91 -17.82
C TRP A 355 -11.39 -11.84 -17.38
N GLU A 356 -12.21 -12.79 -17.82
CA GLU A 356 -13.61 -12.87 -17.44
C GLU A 356 -13.76 -13.12 -15.94
N LYS A 357 -12.89 -13.95 -15.36
CA LYS A 357 -12.82 -14.16 -13.91
C LYS A 357 -12.46 -12.88 -13.16
N ALA A 358 -11.48 -12.11 -13.64
CA ALA A 358 -11.08 -10.85 -13.05
C ALA A 358 -12.20 -9.80 -13.10
N LYS A 359 -12.93 -9.71 -14.22
CA LYS A 359 -14.12 -8.86 -14.36
C LYS A 359 -15.20 -9.20 -13.35
N LYS A 360 -15.50 -10.49 -13.19
CA LYS A 360 -16.49 -10.96 -12.20
C LYS A 360 -16.05 -10.64 -10.77
N ILE A 361 -14.80 -10.88 -10.43
CA ILE A 361 -14.26 -10.55 -9.11
C ILE A 361 -14.34 -9.04 -8.86
N MET A 362 -14.00 -8.21 -9.85
CA MET A 362 -14.11 -6.75 -9.74
C MET A 362 -15.57 -6.31 -9.54
N GLN A 363 -16.52 -6.90 -10.26
CA GLN A 363 -17.94 -6.62 -10.09
C GLN A 363 -18.42 -6.99 -8.68
N GLU A 364 -18.08 -8.18 -8.19
CA GLU A 364 -18.39 -8.61 -6.82
C GLU A 364 -17.73 -7.72 -5.76
N LEU A 365 -16.50 -7.27 -6.02
CA LEU A 365 -15.77 -6.37 -5.13
C LEU A 365 -16.46 -5.00 -5.03
N ASN A 366 -16.89 -4.44 -6.16
CA ASN A 366 -17.61 -3.17 -6.22
C ASN A 366 -18.97 -3.26 -5.51
N GLU A 367 -19.69 -4.37 -5.68
CA GLU A 367 -20.96 -4.62 -5.01
C GLU A 367 -20.78 -4.77 -3.48
N ALA A 368 -19.80 -5.56 -3.04
CA ALA A 368 -19.50 -5.70 -1.63
C ALA A 368 -19.08 -4.36 -1.00
N TYR A 369 -18.28 -3.56 -1.71
CA TYR A 369 -17.87 -2.24 -1.25
C TYR A 369 -19.04 -1.26 -1.17
N SER A 370 -19.97 -1.28 -2.13
CA SER A 370 -21.15 -0.40 -2.10
C SER A 370 -22.07 -0.73 -0.92
N GLN A 371 -22.19 -2.01 -0.56
CA GLN A 371 -23.01 -2.50 0.56
C GLN A 371 -22.36 -2.37 1.95
N ASN A 372 -21.13 -1.85 2.05
CA ASN A 372 -20.32 -1.86 3.28
C ASN A 372 -19.97 -3.27 3.79
N ASP A 373 -19.92 -4.28 2.93
CA ASP A 373 -19.60 -5.65 3.34
C ASP A 373 -18.09 -5.84 3.52
N LEU A 374 -17.58 -5.41 4.68
CA LEU A 374 -16.18 -5.56 5.06
C LEU A 374 -15.72 -7.02 5.06
N LYS A 375 -16.60 -7.93 5.45
CA LYS A 375 -16.26 -9.36 5.48
C LYS A 375 -16.04 -9.87 4.06
N ARG A 376 -16.97 -9.59 3.15
CA ARG A 376 -16.87 -10.03 1.75
C ARG A 376 -15.68 -9.41 1.04
N VAL A 377 -15.42 -8.10 1.22
CA VAL A 377 -14.23 -7.45 0.68
C VAL A 377 -12.94 -8.09 1.22
N SER A 378 -12.91 -8.44 2.51
CA SER A 378 -11.75 -9.12 3.12
C SER A 378 -11.55 -10.53 2.56
N GLU A 379 -12.62 -11.29 2.33
CA GLU A 379 -12.56 -12.61 1.72
C GLU A 379 -12.04 -12.54 0.28
N ILE A 380 -12.55 -11.59 -0.52
CA ILE A 380 -12.10 -11.37 -1.90
C ILE A 380 -10.61 -11.03 -1.90
N LEU A 381 -10.16 -10.09 -1.06
CA LEU A 381 -8.76 -9.72 -0.94
C LEU A 381 -7.89 -10.93 -0.55
N SER A 382 -8.30 -11.69 0.47
CA SER A 382 -7.53 -12.86 0.91
C SER A 382 -7.39 -13.90 -0.20
N ASN A 383 -8.45 -14.15 -0.97
CA ASN A 383 -8.36 -15.09 -2.08
C ASN A 383 -7.45 -14.58 -3.21
N LEU A 384 -7.46 -13.27 -3.48
CA LEU A 384 -6.56 -12.64 -4.46
C LEU A 384 -5.08 -12.74 -4.01
N GLU A 385 -4.81 -12.53 -2.73
CA GLU A 385 -3.46 -12.66 -2.15
C GLU A 385 -2.95 -14.11 -2.14
N ASN A 386 -3.86 -15.09 -2.05
CA ASN A 386 -3.54 -16.52 -2.10
C ASN A 386 -3.42 -17.08 -3.53
N GLY A 387 -3.30 -16.23 -4.55
CA GLY A 387 -2.95 -16.67 -5.91
C GLY A 387 -4.12 -17.19 -6.75
N ILE A 388 -5.32 -16.60 -6.64
CA ILE A 388 -6.51 -16.96 -7.46
C ILE A 388 -6.25 -17.04 -8.98
N PHE A 389 -5.21 -16.34 -9.46
CA PHE A 389 -4.81 -16.23 -10.86
C PHE A 389 -3.51 -16.99 -11.19
N ASP A 390 -2.95 -17.78 -10.27
CA ASP A 390 -1.68 -18.46 -10.50
C ASP A 390 -1.83 -19.60 -11.52
N SER A 391 -1.25 -19.38 -12.70
CA SER A 391 -0.87 -20.40 -13.66
C SER A 391 0.61 -20.20 -14.00
N GLU A 392 1.41 -21.26 -13.86
CA GLU A 392 2.81 -21.29 -14.32
C GLU A 392 2.83 -21.15 -15.84
N GLU A 393 2.96 -19.94 -16.36
CA GLU A 393 3.51 -19.68 -17.70
C GLU A 393 3.77 -18.18 -17.90
N ASN A 394 5.05 -17.80 -17.94
CA ASN A 394 5.48 -16.52 -18.50
C ASN A 394 5.38 -16.61 -20.04
N SER A 395 4.34 -16.04 -20.63
CA SER A 395 4.25 -15.92 -22.09
C SER A 395 5.07 -14.73 -22.60
N SER A 396 5.83 -15.01 -23.66
CA SER A 396 6.75 -14.13 -24.38
C SER A 396 6.16 -12.76 -24.74
N TYR A 397 6.98 -11.72 -24.59
CA TYR A 397 6.66 -10.35 -24.96
C TYR A 397 6.22 -10.20 -26.42
N GLY A 398 5.07 -9.56 -26.64
CA GLY A 398 4.59 -9.17 -27.96
C GLY A 398 5.51 -8.19 -28.67
N SER A 399 5.42 -8.12 -30.00
CA SER A 399 6.19 -7.19 -30.82
C SER A 399 6.00 -5.74 -30.36
N LYS A 400 7.02 -4.90 -30.59
CA LYS A 400 7.02 -3.47 -30.23
C LYS A 400 5.74 -2.74 -30.67
N GLU A 401 5.14 -3.12 -31.80
CA GLU A 401 3.86 -2.53 -32.24
C GLU A 401 2.70 -2.78 -31.26
N LYS A 402 2.54 -4.01 -30.74
CA LYS A 402 1.47 -4.34 -29.79
C LYS A 402 1.59 -3.57 -28.48
N LEU A 403 2.82 -3.39 -28.00
CA LEU A 403 3.10 -2.60 -26.80
C LEU A 403 2.76 -1.10 -27.02
N MET A 404 3.04 -0.56 -28.20
CA MET A 404 2.68 0.82 -28.53
C MET A 404 1.16 1.03 -28.66
N GLU A 405 0.44 0.09 -29.26
CA GLU A 405 -1.02 0.13 -29.35
C GLU A 405 -1.67 0.08 -27.96
N ARG A 406 -1.19 -0.81 -27.08
CA ARG A 406 -1.63 -0.88 -25.69
C ARG A 406 -1.35 0.40 -24.92
N LEU A 407 -0.17 0.98 -25.11
CA LEU A 407 0.20 2.23 -24.48
C LEU A 407 -0.75 3.37 -24.86
N GLU A 408 -1.14 3.46 -26.13
CA GLU A 408 -2.06 4.51 -26.60
C GLU A 408 -3.47 4.30 -26.05
N TYR A 409 -3.94 3.05 -26.02
CA TYR A 409 -5.21 2.69 -25.38
C TYR A 409 -5.26 3.14 -23.91
N LEU A 410 -4.22 2.83 -23.11
CA LEU A 410 -4.19 3.19 -21.70
C LEU A 410 -4.13 4.71 -21.49
N LYS A 411 -3.42 5.45 -22.36
CA LYS A 411 -3.42 6.92 -22.34
C LYS A 411 -4.82 7.49 -22.58
N GLN A 412 -5.53 6.96 -23.57
CA GLN A 412 -6.90 7.37 -23.86
C GLN A 412 -7.82 7.08 -22.67
N LYS A 413 -7.79 5.84 -22.14
CA LYS A 413 -8.62 5.44 -20.99
C LYS A 413 -8.38 6.32 -19.77
N ARG A 414 -7.11 6.61 -19.45
CA ARG A 414 -6.76 7.53 -18.34
C ARG A 414 -7.35 8.92 -18.56
N ASN A 415 -7.23 9.49 -19.75
CA ASN A 415 -7.76 10.82 -20.05
C ASN A 415 -9.30 10.85 -19.94
N GLU A 416 -9.98 9.81 -20.43
CA GLU A 416 -11.44 9.67 -20.29
C GLU A 416 -11.86 9.62 -18.82
N LEU A 417 -11.14 8.87 -17.97
CA LEU A 417 -11.39 8.81 -16.53
C LEU A 417 -11.17 10.16 -15.84
N GLN A 418 -10.12 10.90 -16.22
CA GLN A 418 -9.89 12.25 -15.70
C GLN A 418 -11.03 13.20 -16.03
N VAL A 419 -11.54 13.17 -17.27
CA VAL A 419 -12.69 13.97 -17.69
C VAL A 419 -13.95 13.59 -16.89
N GLN A 420 -14.19 12.28 -16.68
CA GLN A 420 -15.32 11.82 -15.87
C GLN A 420 -15.21 12.28 -14.42
N LEU A 421 -14.02 12.18 -13.80
CA LEU A 421 -13.78 12.66 -12.45
C LEU A 421 -13.97 14.17 -12.32
N GLU A 422 -13.53 14.95 -13.32
CA GLU A 422 -13.76 16.39 -13.36
C GLU A 422 -15.25 16.73 -13.48
N GLN A 423 -16.01 15.97 -14.26
CA GLN A 423 -17.47 16.12 -14.37
C GLN A 423 -18.16 15.83 -13.02
N ILE A 424 -17.83 14.71 -12.37
CA ILE A 424 -18.38 14.34 -11.06
C ILE A 424 -17.97 15.37 -9.99
N SER A 425 -16.72 15.84 -10.03
CA SER A 425 -16.21 16.83 -9.07
C SER A 425 -16.90 18.19 -9.21
N ASN A 426 -17.31 18.57 -10.43
CA ASN A 426 -18.05 19.79 -10.72
C ASN A 426 -19.57 19.65 -10.51
N ASP A 427 -20.06 18.42 -10.36
CA ASP A 427 -21.46 18.15 -10.09
C ASP A 427 -21.91 18.88 -8.82
N LYS A 428 -23.13 19.41 -8.87
CA LYS A 428 -23.66 20.22 -7.76
C LYS A 428 -23.90 19.34 -6.53
N THR A 429 -24.46 18.15 -6.70
CA THR A 429 -24.80 17.25 -5.60
C THR A 429 -23.54 16.82 -4.86
N TYR A 430 -22.48 16.45 -5.59
CA TYR A 430 -21.20 16.13 -4.96
C TYR A 430 -20.63 17.31 -4.17
N ARG A 431 -20.59 18.51 -4.77
CA ARG A 431 -20.09 19.73 -4.10
C ARG A 431 -20.88 20.10 -2.85
N ASP A 432 -22.20 19.97 -2.91
CA ASP A 432 -23.07 20.23 -1.77
C ASP A 432 -22.75 19.22 -0.64
N ILE A 433 -22.62 17.93 -0.95
CA ILE A 433 -22.30 16.87 0.04
C ILE A 433 -20.95 17.13 0.71
N ILE A 434 -19.87 17.37 -0.06
CA ILE A 434 -18.54 17.58 0.53
C ILE A 434 -18.42 18.89 1.32
N SER A 435 -19.33 19.84 1.11
CA SER A 435 -19.37 21.10 1.86
C SER A 435 -19.95 20.94 3.27
N ILE A 436 -20.62 19.81 3.54
CA ILE A 436 -21.18 19.48 4.85
C ILE A 436 -20.05 19.15 5.82
N LYS A 437 -19.84 20.04 6.80
CA LYS A 437 -18.80 19.85 7.84
C LYS A 437 -19.23 18.93 8.97
N ASP A 438 -20.53 18.92 9.26
CA ASP A 438 -21.14 18.15 10.34
C ASP A 438 -22.46 17.58 9.83
N LEU A 439 -22.46 16.26 9.60
CA LEU A 439 -23.58 15.55 8.99
C LEU A 439 -24.77 15.45 9.95
N ASP A 440 -24.52 15.31 11.25
CA ASP A 440 -25.58 15.21 12.25
C ASP A 440 -26.29 16.55 12.41
N LYS A 441 -25.52 17.64 12.46
CA LYS A 441 -26.07 18.99 12.49
C LYS A 441 -26.89 19.29 11.23
N PHE A 442 -26.37 18.94 10.06
CA PHE A 442 -27.11 19.09 8.79
C PHE A 442 -28.45 18.36 8.84
N TYR A 443 -28.48 17.12 9.32
CA TYR A 443 -29.72 16.36 9.41
C TYR A 443 -30.72 16.93 10.41
N GLN A 444 -30.27 17.51 11.52
CA GLN A 444 -31.15 18.21 12.47
C GLN A 444 -31.81 19.44 11.83
N GLU A 445 -31.01 20.31 11.19
CA GLU A 445 -31.51 21.52 10.53
C GLU A 445 -32.48 21.16 9.38
N GLU A 446 -32.17 20.10 8.63
CA GLU A 446 -33.01 19.63 7.54
C GLU A 446 -34.34 19.04 8.03
N GLN A 447 -34.33 18.30 9.14
CA GLN A 447 -35.54 17.81 9.78
C GLN A 447 -36.48 18.96 10.16
N GLU A 448 -35.97 19.97 10.86
CA GLU A 448 -36.75 21.14 11.27
C GLU A 448 -37.32 21.89 10.05
N ARG A 449 -36.54 22.03 8.98
CA ARG A 449 -36.98 22.67 7.72
C ARG A 449 -38.16 21.93 7.11
N LEU A 450 -38.08 20.61 6.98
CA LEU A 450 -39.11 19.78 6.36
C LEU A 450 -40.38 19.72 7.22
N GLU A 451 -40.26 19.62 8.55
CA GLU A 451 -41.41 19.64 9.46
C GLU A 451 -42.15 20.98 9.42
N ASN A 452 -41.41 22.09 9.38
CA ASN A 452 -41.98 23.42 9.21
C ASN A 452 -42.70 23.58 7.86
N GLU A 453 -42.12 23.05 6.79
CA GLU A 453 -42.75 23.04 5.47
C GLU A 453 -44.06 22.23 5.48
N LEU A 454 -44.04 21.03 6.08
CA LEU A 454 -45.23 20.19 6.22
C LEU A 454 -46.33 20.90 7.02
N ASN A 455 -45.97 21.53 8.15
CA ASN A 455 -46.91 22.27 8.99
C ASN A 455 -47.50 23.48 8.25
N THR A 456 -46.69 24.18 7.45
CA THR A 456 -47.17 25.31 6.64
C THR A 456 -48.19 24.84 5.62
N ILE A 457 -47.91 23.75 4.89
CA ILE A 457 -48.83 23.19 3.90
C ILE A 457 -50.14 22.72 4.55
N LYS A 458 -50.07 22.12 5.75
CA LYS A 458 -51.26 21.70 6.52
C LYS A 458 -52.07 22.87 7.05
N ASN A 459 -51.43 23.93 7.54
CA ASN A 459 -52.12 25.09 8.10
C ASN A 459 -52.80 25.94 7.01
N GLU A 460 -52.29 25.92 5.78
CA GLU A 460 -52.96 26.52 4.61
C GLU A 460 -54.20 25.73 4.14
N GLN A 461 -54.56 24.60 4.77
CA GLN A 461 -55.79 23.84 4.50
C GLN A 461 -57.02 24.34 5.28
N TYR A 462 -56.86 25.28 6.21
CA TYR A 462 -57.95 25.86 7.01
C TYR A 462 -58.29 27.30 6.61
#